data_AF-A0A0F8ZZ62-F1
#
_entry.id   AF-A0A0F8ZZ62-F1
#
_cell.length_a   1.000
_cell.length_b   1.000
_cell.length_c   1.000
_cell.angle_alpha   90.00
_cell.angle_beta   90.00
_cell.angle_gamma   90.00
#
_symmetry.space_group_name_H-M   'P 1'
#
loop_
_entity.id
_entity.type
_entity.pdbx_description
1 polymer ?
#
loop_
_entity_poly.entity_id
_entity_poly.type
_entity_poly.pdbx_seq_one_letter_code
_entity_poly.pdbx_strand_id
1 'polypeptide(L)'
;GESGKLTPAEQATERGHVEMAYAMELPLVATNDVYFPKAEMYEAHDALICISEGAYVDQQQPRRRLTPQHYFKSQAEMVTLFADLPEAIANTVEIAQRCAFAVARRDPILPKFADDEVDELRRQAKEGLVARLAVIPHAAPVEDYEKRLEFELGIIEGMGFPGYFLIVADFIKWAKDHHIPVGPGRGSGAGSLVAYALTITDLDPLRYSLLFERFLNPERVSMPDFDIDFCMDRREEVIRYVQEKYGRDKVGQIIPFGALLSKAAVRDIGRVLQMPYGQVDRLSKMIPVEGVKPVSIQKALIDEPRLREEARNEEVVDRLLTYGQQVEGLLRNASTHAAGVVIGDRPLDALVPLYQDPRSDMPATQFNMK
;
A
#
# COMPACT_ATOMS: atom_id res chain seq x y z
N GLY A 1 -3.45 31.69 -13.76
CA GLY A 1 -4.88 31.86 -14.11
C GLY A 1 -5.24 31.09 -15.38
N GLU A 2 -6.53 30.89 -15.70
CA GLU A 2 -6.96 30.07 -16.86
C GLU A 2 -6.38 30.54 -18.20
N SER A 3 -6.25 31.85 -18.40
CA SER A 3 -5.69 32.47 -19.61
C SER A 3 -4.15 32.49 -19.67
N GLY A 4 -3.47 31.80 -18.74
CA GLY A 4 -2.01 31.88 -18.60
C GLY A 4 -1.51 33.16 -17.92
N LYS A 5 -2.41 34.08 -17.56
CA LYS A 5 -2.08 35.27 -16.76
C LYS A 5 -2.11 34.97 -15.27
N LEU A 6 -1.42 35.79 -14.48
CA LEU A 6 -1.49 35.76 -13.02
C LEU A 6 -2.94 35.81 -12.53
N THR A 7 -3.27 34.95 -11.58
CA THR A 7 -4.51 34.97 -10.81
C THR A 7 -4.60 36.26 -9.99
N PRO A 8 -5.80 36.69 -9.55
CA PRO A 8 -5.92 37.86 -8.68
C PRO A 8 -5.08 37.77 -7.40
N ALA A 9 -4.93 36.57 -6.84
CA ALA A 9 -4.10 36.34 -5.67
C ALA A 9 -2.61 36.51 -5.99
N GLU A 10 -2.12 35.95 -7.10
CA GLU A 10 -0.74 36.12 -7.56
C GLU A 10 -0.46 37.61 -7.86
N GLN A 11 -1.33 38.30 -8.60
CA GLN A 11 -1.18 39.74 -8.89
C GLN A 11 -1.09 40.60 -7.63
N ALA A 12 -1.86 40.25 -6.59
CA ALA A 12 -1.87 40.98 -5.33
C ALA A 12 -0.64 40.72 -4.46
N THR A 13 0.07 39.59 -4.66
CA THR A 13 1.11 39.12 -3.73
C THR A 13 2.50 39.10 -4.35
N GLU A 14 2.64 38.68 -5.60
CA GLU A 14 3.92 38.33 -6.22
C GLU A 14 4.94 39.46 -6.17
N ARG A 15 4.57 40.66 -6.64
CA ARG A 15 5.45 41.83 -6.61
C ARG A 15 5.99 42.13 -5.21
N GLY A 16 5.11 42.12 -4.21
CA GLY A 16 5.51 42.40 -2.82
C GLY A 16 6.43 41.33 -2.25
N HIS A 17 6.22 40.06 -2.59
CA HIS A 17 7.10 38.96 -2.17
C HIS A 17 8.47 39.01 -2.85
N VAL A 18 8.52 39.37 -4.14
CA VAL A 18 9.77 39.56 -4.89
C VAL A 18 10.57 40.74 -4.32
N GLU A 19 9.93 41.89 -4.12
CA GLU A 19 10.58 43.08 -3.53
C GLU A 19 11.12 42.76 -2.12
N MET A 20 10.34 42.04 -1.30
CA MET A 20 10.76 41.61 0.04
C MET A 20 11.94 40.63 -0.02
N ALA A 21 11.91 39.65 -0.93
CA ALA A 21 12.99 38.68 -1.10
C ALA A 21 14.30 39.40 -1.45
N TYR A 22 14.28 40.36 -2.38
CA TYR A 22 15.47 41.15 -2.71
C TYR A 22 15.92 42.04 -1.57
N ALA A 23 15.01 42.71 -0.85
CA ALA A 23 15.36 43.55 0.30
C ALA A 23 15.99 42.76 1.45
N MET A 24 15.68 41.46 1.55
CA MET A 24 16.21 40.54 2.57
C MET A 24 17.34 39.63 2.03
N GLU A 25 17.78 39.81 0.79
CA GLU A 25 18.78 38.98 0.13
C GLU A 25 18.44 37.48 0.12
N LEU A 26 17.15 37.15 -0.03
CA LEU A 26 16.64 35.78 -0.10
C LEU A 26 16.56 35.29 -1.57
N PRO A 27 16.98 34.05 -1.86
CA PRO A 27 16.88 33.49 -3.21
C PRO A 27 15.42 33.14 -3.57
N LEU A 28 15.06 33.39 -4.82
CA LEU A 28 13.76 33.01 -5.40
C LEU A 28 13.85 31.66 -6.11
N VAL A 29 12.77 30.89 -6.14
CA VAL A 29 12.66 29.65 -6.93
C VAL A 29 11.30 29.58 -7.60
N ALA A 30 11.30 29.27 -8.90
CA ALA A 30 10.08 29.13 -9.68
C ALA A 30 9.58 27.68 -9.66
N THR A 31 8.28 27.49 -9.45
CA THR A 31 7.60 26.19 -9.60
C THR A 31 6.28 26.40 -10.36
N ASN A 32 5.70 25.32 -10.89
CA ASN A 32 4.41 25.38 -11.61
C ASN A 32 3.23 24.80 -10.79
N ASP A 33 3.47 24.36 -9.55
CA ASP A 33 2.50 23.68 -8.70
C ASP A 33 1.71 22.58 -9.46
N VAL A 34 2.42 21.53 -9.90
CA VAL A 34 1.91 20.56 -10.88
C VAL A 34 0.96 19.54 -10.23
N TYR A 35 -0.23 19.36 -10.80
CA TYR A 35 -1.22 18.36 -10.36
C TYR A 35 -1.51 17.27 -11.39
N PHE A 36 -1.30 17.56 -12.68
CA PHE A 36 -1.59 16.62 -13.76
C PHE A 36 -0.52 16.69 -14.86
N PRO A 37 -0.32 15.61 -15.65
CA PRO A 37 0.75 15.60 -16.65
C PRO A 37 0.46 16.49 -17.85
N LYS A 38 -0.81 16.65 -18.26
CA LYS A 38 -1.18 17.44 -19.44
C LYS A 38 -2.41 18.29 -19.19
N ALA A 39 -2.53 19.41 -19.90
CA ALA A 39 -3.62 20.37 -19.73
C ALA A 39 -5.01 19.76 -19.96
N GLU A 40 -5.14 18.76 -20.84
CA GLU A 40 -6.41 18.09 -21.15
C GLU A 40 -6.97 17.26 -19.98
N MET A 41 -6.16 17.02 -18.94
CA MET A 41 -6.59 16.33 -17.72
C MET A 41 -7.19 17.28 -16.68
N TYR A 42 -7.20 18.59 -16.94
CA TYR A 42 -7.74 19.59 -16.01
C TYR A 42 -9.18 19.27 -15.59
N GLU A 43 -10.05 18.98 -16.55
CA GLU A 43 -11.47 18.72 -16.29
C GLU A 43 -11.69 17.47 -15.43
N ALA A 44 -10.93 16.39 -15.70
CA ALA A 44 -11.00 15.19 -14.88
C ALA A 44 -10.42 15.41 -13.48
N HIS A 45 -9.35 16.20 -13.36
CA HIS A 45 -8.82 16.59 -12.06
C HIS A 45 -9.80 17.47 -11.26
N ASP A 46 -10.50 18.40 -11.93
CA ASP A 46 -11.56 19.20 -11.32
C ASP A 46 -12.70 18.31 -10.80
N ALA A 47 -13.10 17.30 -11.58
CA ALA A 47 -14.05 16.29 -11.12
C ALA A 47 -13.53 15.49 -9.90
N LEU A 48 -12.23 15.18 -9.81
CA LEU A 48 -11.63 14.55 -8.62
C LEU A 48 -11.70 15.44 -7.38
N ILE A 49 -11.45 16.74 -7.51
CA ILE A 49 -11.64 17.71 -6.41
C ILE A 49 -13.10 17.66 -5.94
N CYS A 50 -14.06 17.71 -6.87
CA CYS A 50 -15.48 17.58 -6.55
C CYS A 50 -15.82 16.28 -5.83
N ILE A 51 -15.22 15.16 -6.23
CA ILE A 51 -15.43 13.86 -5.57
C ILE A 51 -14.95 13.94 -4.12
N SER A 52 -13.77 14.52 -3.89
CA SER A 52 -13.17 14.63 -2.57
C SER A 52 -13.89 15.63 -1.65
N GLU A 53 -14.34 16.77 -2.19
CA GLU A 53 -15.00 17.83 -1.42
C GLU A 53 -16.52 17.63 -1.28
N GLY A 54 -17.08 16.63 -1.96
CA GLY A 54 -18.54 16.45 -2.00
C GLY A 54 -19.27 17.54 -2.78
N ALA A 55 -18.57 18.19 -3.71
CA ALA A 55 -19.07 19.28 -4.55
C ALA A 55 -19.52 18.76 -5.94
N TYR A 56 -20.09 19.65 -6.76
CA TYR A 56 -20.47 19.36 -8.14
C TYR A 56 -19.68 20.20 -9.15
N VAL A 57 -19.46 19.65 -10.35
CA VAL A 57 -18.68 20.32 -11.39
C VAL A 57 -19.34 21.64 -11.81
N ASP A 58 -20.64 21.59 -12.06
CA ASP A 58 -21.44 22.70 -12.60
C ASP A 58 -22.19 23.50 -11.50
N GLN A 59 -21.77 23.38 -10.23
CA GLN A 59 -22.40 24.18 -9.16
C GLN A 59 -22.10 25.67 -9.30
N GLN A 60 -23.09 26.51 -8.96
CA GLN A 60 -22.98 27.97 -9.01
C GLN A 60 -22.17 28.57 -7.86
N GLN A 61 -22.15 27.89 -6.70
CA GLN A 61 -21.44 28.38 -5.52
C GLN A 61 -19.93 28.23 -5.71
N PRO A 62 -19.13 29.22 -5.23
CA PRO A 62 -17.68 29.10 -5.24
C PRO A 62 -17.21 27.80 -4.59
N ARG A 63 -16.26 27.14 -5.24
CA ARG A 63 -15.55 25.97 -4.71
C ARG A 63 -14.09 26.04 -5.10
N ARG A 64 -13.28 25.18 -4.48
CA ARG A 64 -11.90 25.01 -4.90
C ARG A 64 -11.90 24.50 -6.35
N ARG A 65 -11.10 25.16 -7.18
CA ARG A 65 -10.77 24.80 -8.56
C ARG A 65 -9.32 25.15 -8.78
N LEU A 66 -8.64 24.35 -9.59
CA LEU A 66 -7.35 24.73 -10.13
C LEU A 66 -7.57 25.47 -11.46
N THR A 67 -6.50 25.68 -12.21
CA THR A 67 -6.58 26.15 -13.60
C THR A 67 -5.92 25.13 -14.52
N PRO A 68 -6.23 25.15 -15.83
CA PRO A 68 -5.56 24.29 -16.81
C PRO A 68 -4.03 24.44 -16.86
N GLN A 69 -3.47 25.47 -16.23
CA GLN A 69 -2.04 25.75 -16.20
C GLN A 69 -1.24 24.88 -15.22
N HIS A 70 -1.88 24.08 -14.36
CA HIS A 70 -1.19 23.21 -13.38
C HIS A 70 -0.74 21.86 -13.99
N TYR A 71 -0.52 21.83 -15.31
CA TYR A 71 0.06 20.66 -15.98
C TYR A 71 1.58 20.62 -15.86
N PHE A 72 2.20 19.49 -16.23
CA PHE A 72 3.66 19.38 -16.25
C PHE A 72 4.24 20.11 -17.48
N LYS A 73 4.46 21.42 -17.33
CA LYS A 73 5.06 22.29 -18.35
C LYS A 73 6.46 21.82 -18.73
N SER A 74 6.79 22.00 -20.01
CA SER A 74 8.14 21.83 -20.52
C SER A 74 9.09 22.91 -20.00
N GLN A 75 10.39 22.65 -20.10
CA GLN A 75 11.43 23.62 -19.74
C GLN A 75 11.29 24.95 -20.50
N ALA A 76 11.02 24.90 -21.81
CA ALA A 76 10.89 26.09 -22.64
C ALA A 76 9.69 26.96 -22.22
N GLU A 77 8.57 26.34 -21.86
CA GLU A 77 7.40 27.04 -21.34
C GLU A 77 7.72 27.72 -20.00
N MET A 78 8.42 27.03 -19.09
CA MET A 78 8.81 27.61 -17.79
C MET A 78 9.82 28.76 -17.93
N VAL A 79 10.81 28.63 -18.81
CA VAL A 79 11.78 29.70 -19.08
C VAL A 79 11.10 30.93 -19.69
N THR A 80 10.13 30.71 -20.59
CA THR A 80 9.36 31.80 -21.19
C THR A 80 8.46 32.49 -20.16
N LEU A 81 7.83 31.70 -19.28
CA LEU A 81 6.93 32.19 -18.24
C LEU A 81 7.64 33.07 -17.21
N PHE A 82 8.86 32.70 -16.83
CA PHE A 82 9.70 33.42 -15.86
C PHE A 82 10.85 34.18 -16.53
N ALA A 83 10.63 34.70 -17.73
CA ALA A 83 11.67 35.44 -18.48
C ALA A 83 12.09 36.76 -17.79
N ASP A 84 11.24 37.29 -16.93
CA ASP A 84 11.48 38.44 -16.06
C ASP A 84 12.27 38.10 -14.79
N LEU A 85 12.30 36.82 -14.39
CA LEU A 85 12.99 36.29 -13.20
C LEU A 85 13.86 35.06 -13.54
N PRO A 86 14.87 35.20 -14.43
CA PRO A 86 15.69 34.07 -14.88
C PRO A 86 16.41 33.33 -13.74
N GLU A 87 16.78 34.04 -12.66
CA GLU A 87 17.39 33.45 -11.47
C GLU A 87 16.46 32.48 -10.75
N ALA A 88 15.15 32.70 -10.78
CA ALA A 88 14.18 31.81 -10.14
C ALA A 88 14.16 30.43 -10.82
N ILE A 89 14.37 30.39 -12.15
CA ILE A 89 14.54 29.16 -12.91
C ILE A 89 15.91 28.54 -12.65
N ALA A 90 16.99 29.33 -12.68
CA ALA A 90 18.34 28.83 -12.42
C ALA A 90 18.46 28.16 -11.03
N ASN A 91 17.81 28.74 -10.01
CA ASN A 91 17.79 28.20 -8.66
C ASN A 91 17.08 26.83 -8.56
N THR A 92 16.17 26.47 -9.46
CA THR A 92 15.59 25.11 -9.49
C THR A 92 16.65 24.04 -9.75
N VAL A 93 17.62 24.33 -10.62
CA VAL A 93 18.73 23.45 -10.95
C VAL A 93 19.71 23.36 -9.78
N GLU A 94 20.03 24.50 -9.17
CA GLU A 94 20.91 24.55 -8.00
C GLU A 94 20.32 23.75 -6.82
N ILE A 95 19.03 23.92 -6.54
CA ILE A 95 18.34 23.14 -5.50
C ILE A 95 18.37 21.65 -5.85
N ALA A 96 18.08 21.28 -7.09
CA ALA A 96 18.10 19.88 -7.52
C ALA A 96 19.51 19.25 -7.36
N GLN A 97 20.57 19.99 -7.66
CA GLN A 97 21.95 19.53 -7.49
C GLN A 97 22.35 19.35 -6.02
N ARG A 98 21.80 20.17 -5.11
CA ARG A 98 22.01 20.05 -3.66
C ARG A 98 21.20 18.92 -3.03
N CYS A 99 20.08 18.53 -3.64
CA CYS A 99 19.21 17.46 -3.17
C CYS A 99 19.71 16.07 -3.58
N ALA A 100 20.76 15.57 -2.90
CA ALA A 100 21.28 14.22 -3.09
C ALA A 100 20.67 13.24 -2.07
N PHE A 101 19.39 12.91 -2.22
CA PHE A 101 18.72 11.89 -1.41
C PHE A 101 18.17 10.75 -2.28
N ALA A 102 18.41 9.52 -1.84
CA ALA A 102 17.79 8.33 -2.41
C ALA A 102 17.30 7.45 -1.26
N VAL A 103 16.11 6.86 -1.43
CA VAL A 103 15.59 5.88 -0.47
C VAL A 103 16.50 4.66 -0.54
N ALA A 104 17.24 4.41 0.54
CA ALA A 104 18.09 3.23 0.65
C ALA A 104 17.22 1.97 0.70
N ARG A 105 17.51 0.99 -0.15
CA ARG A 105 16.98 -0.36 0.02
C ARG A 105 17.65 -0.97 1.24
N ARG A 106 16.87 -1.59 2.11
CA ARG A 106 17.37 -2.28 3.30
C ARG A 106 17.05 -3.76 3.19
N ASP A 107 17.96 -4.56 3.71
CA ASP A 107 17.65 -5.96 3.99
C ASP A 107 16.52 -6.03 5.03
N PRO A 108 15.77 -7.13 5.06
CA PRO A 108 14.78 -7.40 6.09
C PRO A 108 15.28 -7.08 7.50
N ILE A 109 14.56 -6.20 8.20
CA ILE A 109 14.82 -5.91 9.61
C ILE A 109 13.94 -6.84 10.42
N LEU A 110 14.56 -7.78 11.14
CA LEU A 110 13.85 -8.70 11.99
C LEU A 110 13.79 -8.15 13.42
N PRO A 111 12.60 -8.10 14.04
CA PRO A 111 12.49 -7.83 15.48
C PRO A 111 13.20 -8.92 16.28
N LYS A 112 13.80 -8.52 17.42
CA LYS A 112 14.42 -9.46 18.36
C LYS A 112 13.38 -10.10 19.27
N PHE A 113 13.44 -11.42 19.40
CA PHE A 113 12.65 -12.20 20.35
C PHE A 113 13.35 -12.35 21.70
N ALA A 114 14.64 -12.71 21.68
CA ALA A 114 15.49 -12.95 22.85
C ALA A 114 16.96 -12.66 22.50
N ASP A 115 17.86 -12.67 23.50
CA ASP A 115 19.30 -12.52 23.25
C ASP A 115 19.93 -13.82 22.71
N ASP A 116 19.32 -14.97 22.98
CA ASP A 116 19.77 -16.33 22.65
C ASP A 116 18.82 -17.07 21.69
N GLU A 117 18.36 -16.38 20.63
CA GLU A 117 17.31 -16.89 19.72
C GLU A 117 17.63 -18.25 19.08
N VAL A 118 18.90 -18.55 18.81
CA VAL A 118 19.32 -19.83 18.22
C VAL A 118 19.08 -20.99 19.19
N ASP A 119 19.58 -20.85 20.42
CA ASP A 119 19.47 -21.87 21.44
C ASP A 119 18.01 -22.05 21.86
N GLU A 120 17.27 -20.94 21.97
CA GLU A 120 15.86 -20.95 22.30
C GLU A 120 15.01 -21.61 21.20
N LEU A 121 15.30 -21.32 19.92
CA LEU A 121 14.65 -22.00 18.80
C LEU A 121 14.91 -23.51 18.85
N ARG A 122 16.18 -23.91 19.01
CA ARG A 122 16.56 -25.34 19.10
C ARG A 122 15.84 -26.03 20.25
N ARG A 123 15.79 -25.40 21.43
CA ARG A 123 15.12 -25.92 22.61
C ARG A 123 13.61 -26.11 22.36
N GLN A 124 12.92 -25.05 21.94
CA GLN A 124 11.47 -25.11 21.68
C GLN A 124 11.11 -26.09 20.56
N ALA A 125 11.92 -26.17 19.49
CA ALA A 125 11.66 -27.07 18.38
C ALA A 125 11.85 -28.55 18.77
N LYS A 126 12.86 -28.87 19.59
CA LYS A 126 13.07 -30.23 20.11
C LYS A 126 11.96 -30.66 21.05
N GLU A 127 11.63 -29.82 22.03
CA GLU A 127 10.52 -30.07 22.97
C GLU A 127 9.19 -30.21 22.23
N GLY A 128 8.93 -29.32 21.26
CA GLY A 128 7.74 -29.33 20.43
C GLY A 128 7.62 -30.58 19.57
N LEU A 129 8.72 -31.06 18.98
CA LEU A 129 8.73 -32.31 18.21
C LEU A 129 8.39 -33.50 19.11
N VAL A 130 9.01 -33.61 20.29
CA VAL A 130 8.70 -34.68 21.27
C VAL A 130 7.21 -34.66 21.64
N ALA A 131 6.65 -33.49 21.91
CA ALA A 131 5.23 -33.35 22.24
C ALA A 131 4.31 -33.76 21.08
N ARG A 132 4.64 -33.38 19.84
CA ARG A 132 3.88 -33.79 18.63
C ARG A 132 3.92 -35.30 18.43
N LEU A 133 5.10 -35.91 18.54
CA LEU A 133 5.31 -37.34 18.38
C LEU A 133 4.66 -38.17 19.49
N ALA A 134 4.47 -37.62 20.70
CA ALA A 134 3.77 -38.33 21.77
C ALA A 134 2.26 -38.52 21.49
N VAL A 135 1.66 -37.65 20.66
CA VAL A 135 0.21 -37.61 20.45
C VAL A 135 -0.20 -38.09 19.05
N ILE A 136 0.62 -37.81 18.03
CA ILE A 136 0.29 -38.07 16.63
C ILE A 136 1.07 -39.31 16.15
N PRO A 137 0.43 -40.32 15.54
CA PRO A 137 1.12 -41.48 14.99
C PRO A 137 2.21 -41.08 13.99
N HIS A 138 3.41 -41.65 14.11
CA HIS A 138 4.54 -41.27 13.27
C HIS A 138 4.36 -41.84 11.86
N ALA A 139 4.69 -41.04 10.84
CA ALA A 139 4.69 -41.50 9.45
C ALA A 139 6.04 -42.11 9.01
N ALA A 140 7.10 -41.83 9.78
CA ALA A 140 8.47 -42.28 9.55
C ALA A 140 9.12 -42.65 10.91
N PRO A 141 10.29 -43.33 10.92
CA PRO A 141 11.08 -43.53 12.14
C PRO A 141 11.43 -42.21 12.82
N VAL A 142 11.52 -42.21 14.15
CA VAL A 142 11.83 -41.00 14.95
C VAL A 142 13.17 -40.41 14.52
N GLU A 143 14.13 -41.26 14.17
CA GLU A 143 15.45 -40.85 13.71
C GLU A 143 15.41 -39.99 12.43
N ASP A 144 14.41 -40.20 11.56
CA ASP A 144 14.25 -39.40 10.34
C ASP A 144 13.64 -38.03 10.64
N TYR A 145 12.76 -37.93 11.65
CA TYR A 145 12.28 -36.64 12.16
C TYR A 145 13.42 -35.84 12.81
N GLU A 146 14.25 -36.47 13.65
CA GLU A 146 15.39 -35.81 14.29
C GLU A 146 16.42 -35.30 13.27
N LYS A 147 16.75 -36.12 12.26
CA LYS A 147 17.65 -35.70 11.17
C LYS A 147 17.08 -34.52 10.39
N ARG A 148 15.79 -34.57 10.04
CA ARG A 148 15.12 -33.47 9.33
C ARG A 148 15.09 -32.20 10.18
N LEU A 149 14.83 -32.33 11.48
CA LEU A 149 14.80 -31.20 12.40
C LEU A 149 16.17 -30.50 12.49
N GLU A 150 17.25 -31.26 12.69
CA GLU A 150 18.60 -30.69 12.76
C GLU A 150 19.05 -30.06 11.42
N PHE A 151 18.66 -30.66 10.29
CA PHE A 151 18.90 -30.08 8.97
C PHE A 151 18.21 -28.71 8.80
N GLU A 152 16.92 -28.62 9.12
CA GLU A 152 16.17 -27.36 9.02
C GLU A 152 16.70 -26.30 10.01
N LEU A 153 16.97 -26.70 11.26
CA LEU A 153 17.54 -25.80 12.28
C LEU A 153 18.88 -25.21 11.82
N GLY A 154 19.76 -26.02 11.24
CA GLY A 154 21.03 -25.54 10.71
C GLY A 154 20.89 -24.51 9.58
N ILE A 155 19.89 -24.68 8.70
CA ILE A 155 19.60 -23.71 7.64
C ILE A 155 19.02 -22.41 8.23
N ILE A 156 18.04 -22.51 9.13
CA ILE A 156 17.39 -21.35 9.76
C ILE A 156 18.42 -20.51 10.52
N GLU A 157 19.29 -21.17 11.27
CA GLU A 157 20.42 -20.56 11.99
C GLU A 157 21.38 -19.88 11.02
N GLY A 158 21.83 -20.58 9.97
CA GLY A 158 22.77 -20.04 8.98
C GLY A 158 22.23 -18.85 8.19
N MET A 159 20.90 -18.75 8.02
CA MET A 159 20.24 -17.63 7.33
C MET A 159 19.79 -16.49 8.24
N GLY A 160 19.91 -16.64 9.58
CA GLY A 160 19.55 -15.58 10.53
C GLY A 160 18.05 -15.39 10.76
N PHE A 161 17.23 -16.43 10.57
CA PHE A 161 15.79 -16.40 10.84
C PHE A 161 15.29 -16.99 12.19
N PRO A 162 16.10 -17.31 13.23
CA PRO A 162 15.57 -17.85 14.48
C PRO A 162 14.52 -16.97 15.17
N GLY A 163 14.79 -15.66 15.32
CA GLY A 163 13.84 -14.71 15.90
C GLY A 163 12.51 -14.66 15.17
N TYR A 164 12.52 -14.71 13.84
CA TYR A 164 11.28 -14.74 13.04
C TYR A 164 10.41 -15.96 13.37
N PHE A 165 11.01 -17.16 13.41
CA PHE A 165 10.27 -18.38 13.78
C PHE A 165 9.73 -18.32 15.21
N LEU A 166 10.51 -17.79 16.14
CA LEU A 166 10.10 -17.65 17.54
C LEU A 166 8.94 -16.66 17.70
N ILE A 167 9.00 -15.50 17.04
CA ILE A 167 7.93 -14.50 17.07
C ILE A 167 6.64 -15.06 16.49
N VAL A 168 6.76 -15.74 15.35
CA VAL A 168 5.62 -16.38 14.69
C VAL A 168 5.02 -17.48 15.56
N ALA A 169 5.84 -18.37 16.12
CA ALA A 169 5.39 -19.42 17.03
C ALA A 169 4.70 -18.83 18.27
N ASP A 170 5.22 -17.74 18.79
CA ASP A 170 4.75 -17.12 20.02
C ASP A 170 3.31 -16.61 19.93
N PHE A 171 2.99 -15.78 18.95
CA PHE A 171 1.62 -15.28 18.83
C PHE A 171 0.63 -16.37 18.36
N ILE A 172 1.10 -17.41 17.64
CA ILE A 172 0.26 -18.57 17.29
C ILE A 172 -0.07 -19.40 18.53
N LYS A 173 0.93 -19.71 19.37
CA LYS A 173 0.73 -20.43 20.64
C LYS A 173 -0.24 -19.67 21.53
N TRP A 174 -0.01 -18.36 21.69
CA TRP A 174 -0.90 -17.49 22.46
C TRP A 174 -2.35 -17.52 21.91
N ALA A 175 -2.52 -17.42 20.59
CA ALA A 175 -3.84 -17.49 19.97
C ALA A 175 -4.52 -18.85 20.21
N LYS A 176 -3.79 -19.96 20.07
CA LYS A 176 -4.31 -21.32 20.34
C LYS A 176 -4.71 -21.50 21.81
N ASP A 177 -3.90 -21.00 22.75
CA ASP A 177 -4.18 -21.03 24.20
C ASP A 177 -5.45 -20.24 24.57
N HIS A 178 -5.76 -19.18 23.81
CA HIS A 178 -6.96 -18.35 23.98
C HIS A 178 -8.13 -18.80 23.08
N HIS A 179 -8.03 -19.98 22.49
CA HIS A 179 -9.04 -20.57 21.60
C HIS A 179 -9.40 -19.67 20.40
N ILE A 180 -8.42 -18.93 19.87
CA ILE A 180 -8.55 -18.14 18.65
C ILE A 180 -8.15 -19.03 17.47
N PRO A 181 -9.06 -19.28 16.51
CA PRO A 181 -8.73 -20.04 15.30
C PRO A 181 -7.65 -19.34 14.49
N VAL A 182 -6.55 -20.04 14.28
CA VAL A 182 -5.48 -19.65 13.36
C VAL A 182 -5.70 -20.41 12.06
N GLY A 183 -5.51 -19.73 10.91
CA GLY A 183 -5.51 -20.39 9.62
C GLY A 183 -4.50 -21.55 9.60
N PRO A 184 -4.72 -22.59 8.79
CA PRO A 184 -3.91 -23.82 8.82
C PRO A 184 -2.44 -23.64 8.39
N GLY A 185 -1.99 -22.40 8.15
CA GLY A 185 -0.81 -22.08 7.36
C GLY A 185 -1.08 -22.38 5.89
N ARG A 186 -0.81 -21.41 5.02
CA ARG A 186 -0.85 -21.59 3.56
C ARG A 186 0.57 -21.38 3.00
N GLY A 187 0.75 -21.71 1.73
CA GLY A 187 2.04 -21.55 1.07
C GLY A 187 3.04 -22.67 1.39
N SER A 188 4.32 -22.35 1.23
CA SER A 188 5.41 -23.32 1.38
C SER A 188 5.78 -23.61 2.83
N GLY A 189 5.33 -22.80 3.79
CA GLY A 189 5.60 -22.99 5.23
C GLY A 189 5.21 -24.35 5.80
N ALA A 190 4.20 -25.02 5.22
CA ALA A 190 3.81 -26.39 5.58
C ALA A 190 4.91 -27.44 5.33
N GLY A 191 5.93 -27.11 4.53
CA GLY A 191 7.10 -27.96 4.29
C GLY A 191 8.13 -27.97 5.41
N SER A 192 8.00 -27.10 6.43
CA SER A 192 8.95 -27.04 7.54
C SER A 192 8.52 -27.92 8.72
N LEU A 193 9.38 -28.85 9.10
CA LEU A 193 9.25 -29.63 10.32
C LEU A 193 9.46 -28.77 11.57
N VAL A 194 10.32 -27.75 11.52
CA VAL A 194 10.47 -26.78 12.61
C VAL A 194 9.15 -26.03 12.83
N ALA A 195 8.48 -25.59 11.77
CA ALA A 195 7.17 -24.95 11.88
C ALA A 195 6.10 -25.88 12.48
N TYR A 196 6.10 -27.16 12.10
CA TYR A 196 5.21 -28.17 12.67
C TYR A 196 5.48 -28.42 14.16
N ALA A 197 6.76 -28.53 14.54
CA ALA A 197 7.20 -28.73 15.92
C ALA A 197 6.85 -27.53 16.82
N LEU A 198 7.00 -26.30 16.31
CA LEU A 198 6.64 -25.08 17.02
C LEU A 198 5.13 -24.77 17.02
N THR A 199 4.31 -25.66 16.46
CA THR A 199 2.84 -25.52 16.33
C THR A 199 2.36 -24.40 15.39
N ILE A 200 3.28 -23.83 14.59
CA ILE A 200 2.97 -22.86 13.54
C ILE A 200 2.09 -23.50 12.48
N THR A 201 2.45 -24.71 12.04
CA THR A 201 1.66 -25.51 11.11
C THR A 201 1.12 -26.77 11.78
N ASP A 202 0.04 -27.30 11.23
CA ASP A 202 -0.62 -28.50 11.75
C ASP A 202 -0.48 -29.73 10.83
N LEU A 203 0.34 -29.62 9.78
CA LEU A 203 0.64 -30.71 8.84
C LEU A 203 2.02 -31.30 9.10
N ASP A 204 2.09 -32.63 9.19
CA ASP A 204 3.34 -33.38 9.25
C ASP A 204 3.99 -33.43 7.85
N PRO A 205 5.14 -32.74 7.65
CA PRO A 205 5.77 -32.67 6.33
C PRO A 205 6.33 -34.02 5.86
N LEU A 206 6.73 -34.92 6.76
CA LEU A 206 7.25 -36.24 6.37
C LEU A 206 6.13 -37.16 5.87
N ARG A 207 4.93 -37.05 6.46
CA ARG A 207 3.75 -37.82 6.01
C ARG A 207 3.35 -37.51 4.57
N TYR A 208 3.46 -36.24 4.18
CA TYR A 208 3.02 -35.75 2.86
C TYR A 208 4.19 -35.45 1.91
N SER A 209 5.41 -35.86 2.28
CA SER A 209 6.64 -35.63 1.50
C SER A 209 6.83 -34.16 1.09
N LEU A 210 6.53 -33.24 2.01
CA LEU A 210 6.67 -31.80 1.78
C LEU A 210 8.13 -31.36 1.93
N LEU A 211 8.57 -30.54 0.98
CA LEU A 211 9.96 -30.10 0.86
C LEU A 211 10.17 -28.78 1.61
N PHE A 212 11.20 -28.72 2.46
CA PHE A 212 11.57 -27.52 3.20
C PHE A 212 12.15 -26.45 2.29
N GLU A 213 12.89 -26.85 1.26
CA GLU A 213 13.61 -25.97 0.33
C GLU A 213 12.65 -25.15 -0.55
N ARG A 214 11.37 -25.56 -0.64
CA ARG A 214 10.32 -24.75 -1.26
C ARG A 214 9.93 -23.55 -0.39
N PHE A 215 10.12 -23.67 0.92
CA PHE A 215 9.88 -22.61 1.89
C PHE A 215 11.11 -21.73 2.04
N LEU A 216 12.24 -22.34 2.37
CA LEU A 216 13.48 -21.63 2.64
C LEU A 216 14.62 -22.33 1.91
N ASN A 217 15.16 -21.66 0.90
CA ASN A 217 16.26 -22.19 0.09
C ASN A 217 17.58 -21.47 0.44
N PRO A 218 18.61 -22.17 0.92
CA PRO A 218 19.93 -21.58 1.20
C PRO A 218 20.57 -20.90 -0.02
N GLU A 219 20.29 -21.39 -1.24
CA GLU A 219 20.84 -20.84 -2.48
C GLU A 219 20.11 -19.57 -2.95
N ARG A 220 18.94 -19.26 -2.36
CA ARG A 220 18.14 -18.08 -2.66
C ARG A 220 17.74 -17.39 -1.37
N VAL A 221 18.47 -16.33 -1.02
CA VAL A 221 18.10 -15.47 0.10
C VAL A 221 16.77 -14.76 -0.21
N SER A 222 15.68 -15.33 0.26
CA SER A 222 14.35 -14.73 0.27
C SER A 222 13.79 -14.78 1.69
N MET A 223 13.06 -13.75 2.07
CA MET A 223 12.37 -13.71 3.36
C MET A 223 11.38 -14.89 3.45
N PRO A 224 11.40 -15.68 4.54
CA PRO A 224 10.37 -16.69 4.78
C PRO A 224 9.02 -16.01 5.00
N ASP A 225 7.97 -16.52 4.35
CA ASP A 225 6.60 -16.04 4.52
C ASP A 225 5.67 -17.20 4.88
N PHE A 226 5.16 -17.19 6.11
CA PHE A 226 4.24 -18.20 6.61
C PHE A 226 2.77 -17.96 6.20
N ASP A 227 2.44 -16.80 5.61
CA ASP A 227 1.07 -16.44 5.21
C ASP A 227 0.02 -16.79 6.30
N ILE A 228 0.19 -16.21 7.49
CA ILE A 228 -0.66 -16.54 8.65
C ILE A 228 -1.89 -15.63 8.69
N ASP A 229 -3.04 -16.25 8.45
CA ASP A 229 -4.34 -15.61 8.58
C ASP A 229 -4.96 -15.88 9.96
N PHE A 230 -5.52 -14.83 10.56
CA PHE A 230 -6.38 -14.93 11.74
C PHE A 230 -7.84 -14.75 11.36
N CYS A 231 -8.73 -15.42 12.09
CA CYS A 231 -10.16 -15.18 11.96
C CYS A 231 -10.48 -13.70 12.21
N MET A 232 -11.26 -13.07 11.32
CA MET A 232 -11.56 -11.63 11.37
C MET A 232 -12.17 -11.19 12.71
N ASP A 233 -12.97 -12.05 13.34
CA ASP A 233 -13.73 -11.72 14.55
C ASP A 233 -12.85 -11.51 15.79
N ARG A 234 -11.72 -12.23 15.89
CA ARG A 234 -10.84 -12.22 17.08
C ARG A 234 -9.40 -11.79 16.78
N ARG A 235 -9.10 -11.31 15.56
CA ARG A 235 -7.76 -10.85 15.19
C ARG A 235 -7.26 -9.69 16.04
N GLU A 236 -8.17 -8.82 16.51
CA GLU A 236 -7.81 -7.65 17.33
C GLU A 236 -7.20 -8.05 18.68
N GLU A 237 -7.59 -9.20 19.23
CA GLU A 237 -7.00 -9.73 20.46
C GLU A 237 -5.54 -10.12 20.25
N VAL A 238 -5.22 -10.75 19.12
CA VAL A 238 -3.85 -11.12 18.74
C VAL A 238 -3.00 -9.86 18.49
N ILE A 239 -3.55 -8.87 17.79
CA ILE A 239 -2.86 -7.60 17.55
C ILE A 239 -2.51 -6.92 18.87
N ARG A 240 -3.45 -6.91 19.83
CA ARG A 240 -3.23 -6.32 21.15
C ARG A 240 -2.14 -7.05 21.92
N TYR A 241 -2.14 -8.38 21.90
CA TYR A 241 -1.06 -9.19 22.49
C TYR A 241 0.30 -8.84 21.89
N VAL A 242 0.39 -8.77 20.56
CA VAL A 242 1.62 -8.42 19.85
C VAL A 242 2.06 -7.00 20.22
N GLN A 243 1.15 -6.03 20.32
CA GLN A 243 1.45 -4.67 20.78
C GLN A 243 1.94 -4.62 22.23
N GLU A 244 1.34 -5.40 23.13
CA GLU A 244 1.73 -5.45 24.54
C GLU A 244 3.11 -6.10 24.73
N LYS A 245 3.42 -7.13 23.92
CA LYS A 245 4.67 -7.87 24.01
C LYS A 245 5.84 -7.18 23.30
N TYR A 246 5.64 -6.72 22.07
CA TYR A 246 6.71 -6.18 21.22
C TYR A 246 6.80 -4.65 21.25
N GLY A 247 5.79 -3.97 21.80
CA GLY A 247 5.74 -2.53 21.97
C GLY A 247 4.71 -1.87 21.04
N ARG A 248 3.86 -1.01 21.61
CA ARG A 248 2.78 -0.31 20.87
C ARG A 248 3.30 0.59 19.75
N ASP A 249 4.48 1.16 19.93
CA ASP A 249 5.18 2.03 18.98
C ASP A 249 5.95 1.26 17.90
N LYS A 250 6.20 -0.03 18.12
CA LYS A 250 6.91 -0.91 17.17
C LYS A 250 5.97 -1.73 16.29
N VAL A 251 4.68 -1.72 16.57
CA VAL A 251 3.69 -2.55 15.90
C VAL A 251 2.64 -1.66 15.25
N GLY A 252 2.42 -1.84 13.95
CA GLY A 252 1.60 -0.95 13.13
C GLY A 252 0.87 -1.70 12.03
N GLN A 253 -0.19 -1.11 11.50
CA GLN A 253 -0.93 -1.68 10.37
C GLN A 253 -0.18 -1.40 9.06
N ILE A 254 -0.43 -2.22 8.04
CA ILE A 254 0.04 -1.93 6.68
C ILE A 254 -1.09 -1.23 5.94
N ILE A 255 -0.84 -0.02 5.41
CA ILE A 255 -1.87 0.78 4.76
C ILE A 255 -2.36 0.08 3.46
N PRO A 256 -3.67 -0.15 3.33
CA PRO A 256 -4.28 -0.47 2.05
C PRO A 256 -4.66 0.81 1.30
N PHE A 257 -4.62 0.77 -0.02
CA PHE A 257 -5.17 1.84 -0.85
C PHE A 257 -6.38 1.35 -1.66
N GLY A 258 -7.49 2.07 -1.58
CA GLY A 258 -8.63 1.86 -2.45
C GLY A 258 -8.37 2.48 -3.82
N ALA A 259 -8.31 1.67 -4.88
CA ALA A 259 -8.22 2.17 -6.24
C ALA A 259 -9.60 2.52 -6.81
N LEU A 260 -9.66 3.57 -7.62
CA LEU A 260 -10.86 3.97 -8.35
C LEU A 260 -11.04 3.08 -9.59
N LEU A 261 -11.61 1.90 -9.39
CA LEU A 261 -11.92 0.97 -10.49
C LEU A 261 -12.97 1.56 -11.44
N SER A 262 -12.99 1.13 -12.70
CA SER A 262 -13.86 1.61 -13.79
C SER A 262 -15.31 1.87 -13.38
N LYS A 263 -15.95 0.88 -12.74
CA LYS A 263 -17.35 1.02 -12.29
C LYS A 263 -17.52 2.09 -11.19
N ALA A 264 -16.55 2.21 -10.29
CA ALA A 264 -16.55 3.24 -9.26
C ALA A 264 -16.26 4.62 -9.86
N ALA A 265 -15.32 4.72 -10.80
CA ALA A 265 -15.01 5.95 -11.55
C ALA A 265 -16.28 6.48 -12.24
N VAL A 266 -17.00 5.64 -12.99
CA VAL A 266 -18.26 6.03 -13.64
C VAL A 266 -19.31 6.49 -12.62
N ARG A 267 -19.41 5.82 -11.47
CA ARG A 267 -20.38 6.24 -10.45
C ARG A 267 -20.04 7.58 -9.80
N ASP A 268 -18.78 7.76 -9.42
CA ASP A 268 -18.33 8.96 -8.72
C ASP A 268 -18.30 10.17 -9.66
N ILE A 269 -17.84 10.02 -10.90
CA ILE A 269 -17.85 11.08 -11.91
C ILE A 269 -19.31 11.44 -12.28
N GLY A 270 -20.17 10.45 -12.50
CA GLY A 270 -21.58 10.69 -12.82
C GLY A 270 -22.30 11.46 -11.72
N ARG A 271 -21.98 11.16 -10.46
CA ARG A 271 -22.50 11.90 -9.29
C ARG A 271 -22.07 13.37 -9.29
N VAL A 272 -20.80 13.68 -9.55
CA VAL A 272 -20.32 15.08 -9.53
C VAL A 272 -20.73 15.88 -10.77
N LEU A 273 -21.04 15.19 -11.87
CA LEU A 273 -21.72 15.75 -13.05
C LEU A 273 -23.24 15.87 -12.87
N GLN A 274 -23.77 15.58 -11.67
CA GLN A 274 -25.19 15.68 -11.33
C GLN A 274 -26.13 14.83 -12.22
N MET A 275 -25.60 13.74 -12.78
CA MET A 275 -26.40 12.82 -13.57
C MET A 275 -27.36 12.00 -12.69
N PRO A 276 -28.57 11.66 -13.16
CA PRO A 276 -29.49 10.79 -12.44
C PRO A 276 -28.86 9.45 -12.07
N TYR A 277 -28.98 9.04 -10.80
CA TYR A 277 -28.40 7.79 -10.28
C TYR A 277 -28.76 6.55 -11.13
N GLY A 278 -30.02 6.45 -11.58
CA GLY A 278 -30.47 5.32 -12.40
C GLY A 278 -29.76 5.21 -13.75
N GLN A 279 -29.44 6.35 -14.37
CA GLN A 279 -28.68 6.40 -15.62
C GLN A 279 -27.22 5.98 -15.37
N VAL A 280 -26.60 6.54 -14.33
CA VAL A 280 -25.21 6.24 -13.96
C VAL A 280 -25.04 4.75 -13.58
N ASP A 281 -25.97 4.17 -12.82
CA ASP A 281 -25.92 2.75 -12.46
C ASP A 281 -26.06 1.87 -13.71
N ARG A 282 -26.97 2.21 -14.64
CA ARG A 282 -27.11 1.52 -15.93
C ARG A 282 -25.81 1.54 -16.74
N LEU A 283 -25.17 2.70 -16.88
CA LEU A 283 -23.89 2.84 -17.58
C LEU A 283 -22.78 2.04 -16.88
N SER A 284 -22.71 2.08 -15.55
CA SER A 284 -21.71 1.31 -14.77
C SER A 284 -21.87 -0.21 -14.93
N LYS A 285 -23.10 -0.69 -15.14
CA LYS A 285 -23.40 -2.11 -15.36
C LYS A 285 -23.03 -2.60 -16.76
N MET A 286 -22.98 -1.70 -17.74
CA MET A 286 -22.52 -2.00 -19.10
C MET A 286 -21.01 -2.30 -19.17
N ILE A 287 -20.23 -1.90 -18.16
CA ILE A 287 -18.80 -2.25 -18.08
C ILE A 287 -18.66 -3.75 -17.75
N PRO A 288 -18.03 -4.56 -18.63
CA PRO A 288 -17.79 -5.97 -18.38
C PRO A 288 -16.90 -6.23 -17.15
N VAL A 289 -17.00 -7.42 -16.59
CA VAL A 289 -16.16 -7.88 -15.46
C VAL A 289 -15.42 -9.14 -15.91
N GLU A 290 -14.09 -9.13 -15.79
CA GLU A 290 -13.23 -10.28 -16.05
C GLU A 290 -12.72 -10.83 -14.72
N GLY A 291 -13.18 -12.03 -14.35
CA GLY A 291 -12.93 -12.62 -13.04
C GLY A 291 -13.57 -11.79 -11.92
N VAL A 292 -12.76 -11.10 -11.14
CA VAL A 292 -13.19 -10.26 -10.00
C VAL A 292 -13.00 -8.76 -10.23
N LYS A 293 -12.48 -8.34 -11.39
CA LYS A 293 -12.19 -6.93 -11.70
C LYS A 293 -12.95 -6.47 -12.93
N PRO A 294 -13.52 -5.24 -12.93
CA PRO A 294 -14.04 -4.64 -14.14
C PRO A 294 -12.91 -4.42 -15.15
N VAL A 295 -13.23 -4.53 -16.44
CA VAL A 295 -12.32 -4.13 -17.52
C VAL A 295 -12.23 -2.60 -17.58
N SER A 296 -11.14 -2.07 -18.14
CA SER A 296 -10.98 -0.62 -18.26
C SER A 296 -12.10 0.03 -19.07
N ILE A 297 -12.40 1.31 -18.82
CA ILE A 297 -13.43 2.03 -19.57
C ILE A 297 -13.10 2.06 -21.06
N GLN A 298 -11.81 2.20 -21.41
CA GLN A 298 -11.35 2.13 -22.79
C GLN A 298 -11.67 0.78 -23.44
N LYS A 299 -11.41 -0.33 -22.74
CA LYS A 299 -11.74 -1.68 -23.22
C LYS A 299 -13.26 -1.89 -23.27
N ALA A 300 -14.01 -1.42 -22.29
CA ALA A 300 -15.46 -1.48 -22.27
C ALA A 300 -16.10 -0.77 -23.48
N LEU A 301 -15.55 0.38 -23.90
CA LEU A 301 -16.01 1.05 -25.13
C LEU A 301 -15.74 0.25 -26.39
N ILE A 302 -14.67 -0.54 -26.45
CA ILE A 302 -14.37 -1.41 -27.59
C ILE A 302 -15.35 -2.60 -27.60
N ASP A 303 -15.53 -3.24 -26.44
CA ASP A 303 -16.24 -4.50 -26.30
C ASP A 303 -17.77 -4.35 -26.28
N GLU A 304 -18.30 -3.23 -25.79
CA GLU A 304 -19.75 -2.98 -25.64
C GLU A 304 -20.22 -1.84 -26.57
N PRO A 305 -20.81 -2.15 -27.74
CA PRO A 305 -21.34 -1.16 -28.68
C PRO A 305 -22.38 -0.21 -28.06
N ARG A 306 -23.22 -0.70 -27.14
CA ARG A 306 -24.27 0.13 -26.51
C ARG A 306 -23.69 1.26 -25.68
N LEU A 307 -22.57 1.02 -25.01
CA LEU A 307 -21.89 2.05 -24.21
C LEU A 307 -21.36 3.19 -25.11
N ARG A 308 -20.88 2.86 -26.31
CA ARG A 308 -20.49 3.85 -27.32
C ARG A 308 -21.67 4.61 -27.88
N GLU A 309 -22.80 3.94 -28.11
CA GLU A 309 -24.02 4.59 -28.60
C GLU A 309 -24.55 5.60 -27.57
N GLU A 310 -24.61 5.25 -26.28
CA GLU A 310 -25.00 6.18 -25.21
C GLU A 310 -24.06 7.41 -25.15
N ALA A 311 -22.75 7.20 -25.24
CA ALA A 311 -21.76 8.29 -25.29
C ALA A 311 -21.97 9.22 -26.50
N ARG A 312 -22.26 8.66 -27.67
CA ARG A 312 -22.52 9.45 -28.89
C ARG A 312 -23.83 10.21 -28.84
N ASN A 313 -24.84 9.66 -28.18
CA ASN A 313 -26.17 10.24 -28.12
C ASN A 313 -26.29 11.37 -27.10
N GLU A 314 -25.46 11.35 -26.04
CA GLU A 314 -25.57 12.28 -24.93
C GLU A 314 -24.20 12.81 -24.48
N GLU A 315 -23.99 14.11 -24.65
CA GLU A 315 -22.71 14.77 -24.37
C GLU A 315 -22.24 14.58 -22.91
N VAL A 316 -23.15 14.61 -21.94
CA VAL A 316 -22.77 14.39 -20.54
C VAL A 316 -22.29 12.96 -20.27
N VAL A 317 -22.77 11.97 -21.05
CA VAL A 317 -22.28 10.59 -20.97
C VAL A 317 -20.88 10.47 -21.59
N ASP A 318 -20.62 11.19 -22.69
CA ASP A 318 -19.27 11.26 -23.27
C ASP A 318 -18.26 11.92 -22.31
N ARG A 319 -18.64 13.05 -21.68
CA ARG A 319 -17.84 13.71 -20.64
C ARG A 319 -17.55 12.77 -19.47
N LEU A 320 -18.58 12.09 -18.97
CA LEU A 320 -18.47 11.09 -17.91
C LEU A 320 -17.43 10.02 -18.22
N LEU A 321 -17.51 9.41 -19.41
CA LEU A 321 -16.63 8.32 -19.80
C LEU A 321 -15.22 8.81 -20.10
N THR A 322 -15.08 9.99 -20.69
CA THR A 322 -13.79 10.64 -20.94
C THR A 322 -13.06 10.95 -19.63
N TYR A 323 -13.72 11.61 -18.68
CA TYR A 323 -13.12 11.90 -17.37
C TYR A 323 -12.84 10.60 -16.61
N GLY A 324 -13.79 9.65 -16.66
CA GLY A 324 -13.64 8.32 -16.07
C GLY A 324 -12.38 7.60 -16.53
N GLN A 325 -12.07 7.62 -17.84
CA GLN A 325 -10.87 6.99 -18.39
C GLN A 325 -9.57 7.62 -17.85
N GLN A 326 -9.58 8.93 -17.61
CA GLN A 326 -8.40 9.65 -17.13
C GLN A 326 -8.13 9.41 -15.63
N VAL A 327 -9.15 9.07 -14.85
CA VAL A 327 -9.04 8.87 -13.39
C VAL A 327 -9.07 7.41 -12.96
N GLU A 328 -9.47 6.50 -13.85
CA GLU A 328 -9.51 5.07 -13.56
C GLU A 328 -8.14 4.55 -13.12
N GLY A 329 -8.13 3.79 -12.03
CA GLY A 329 -6.93 3.17 -11.47
C GLY A 329 -6.15 4.06 -10.50
N LEU A 330 -6.49 5.35 -10.38
CA LEU A 330 -5.92 6.22 -9.35
C LEU A 330 -6.30 5.75 -7.94
N LEU A 331 -5.43 6.05 -6.97
CA LEU A 331 -5.71 5.79 -5.56
C LEU A 331 -6.67 6.86 -5.03
N ARG A 332 -7.76 6.41 -4.41
CA ARG A 332 -8.84 7.28 -3.91
C ARG A 332 -8.66 7.63 -2.44
N ASN A 333 -8.38 6.64 -1.62
CA ASN A 333 -8.33 6.80 -0.17
C ASN A 333 -7.49 5.70 0.48
N ALA A 334 -6.93 6.00 1.65
CA ALA A 334 -6.53 4.97 2.59
C ALA A 334 -7.78 4.17 3.00
N SER A 335 -7.71 2.84 2.89
CA SER A 335 -8.81 1.96 3.32
C SER A 335 -8.68 1.66 4.81
N THR A 336 -9.82 1.47 5.49
CA THR A 336 -9.90 1.24 6.93
C THR A 336 -9.55 -0.19 7.34
N HIS A 337 -9.50 -1.13 6.38
CA HIS A 337 -9.19 -2.52 6.65
C HIS A 337 -7.74 -2.81 6.31
N ALA A 338 -6.87 -2.76 7.34
CA ALA A 338 -5.45 -3.05 7.23
C ALA A 338 -5.17 -4.29 6.36
N ALA A 339 -4.17 -4.19 5.49
CA ALA A 339 -3.71 -5.32 4.67
C ALA A 339 -2.98 -6.38 5.51
N GLY A 340 -2.47 -5.98 6.67
CA GLY A 340 -1.72 -6.82 7.60
C GLY A 340 -1.18 -5.97 8.76
N VAL A 341 -0.35 -6.60 9.59
CA VAL A 341 0.35 -5.97 10.70
C VAL A 341 1.86 -6.16 10.50
N VAL A 342 2.62 -5.11 10.77
CA VAL A 342 4.08 -5.11 10.73
C VAL A 342 4.64 -4.93 12.14
N ILE A 343 5.77 -5.60 12.42
CA ILE A 343 6.50 -5.54 13.69
C ILE A 343 7.92 -5.06 13.37
N GLY A 344 8.32 -3.92 13.95
CA GLY A 344 9.67 -3.36 13.84
C GLY A 344 10.56 -3.78 15.01
N ASP A 345 11.88 -3.70 14.81
CA ASP A 345 12.86 -3.88 15.89
C ASP A 345 12.94 -2.65 16.85
N ARG A 346 12.46 -1.51 16.37
CA ARG A 346 12.43 -0.20 17.01
C ARG A 346 11.12 0.53 16.65
N PRO A 347 10.85 1.73 17.21
CA PRO A 347 9.66 2.51 16.87
C PRO A 347 9.48 2.67 15.34
N LEU A 348 8.27 2.47 14.84
CA LEU A 348 8.02 2.42 13.40
C LEU A 348 8.25 3.76 12.70
N ASP A 349 8.03 4.87 13.39
CA ASP A 349 8.28 6.24 12.91
C ASP A 349 9.77 6.53 12.68
N ALA A 350 10.67 5.79 13.32
CA ALA A 350 12.10 5.83 13.03
C ALA A 350 12.49 5.02 11.77
N LEU A 351 11.57 4.22 11.22
CA LEU A 351 11.79 3.37 10.04
C LEU A 351 11.05 3.90 8.82
N VAL A 352 9.78 4.24 8.96
CA VAL A 352 8.86 4.61 7.88
C VAL A 352 7.89 5.70 8.32
N PRO A 353 7.43 6.56 7.40
CA PRO A 353 6.36 7.50 7.71
C PRO A 353 5.06 6.74 8.02
N LEU A 354 4.30 7.29 8.96
CA LEU A 354 3.05 6.71 9.46
C LEU A 354 1.84 7.56 9.05
N TYR A 355 0.69 6.91 8.95
CA TYR A 355 -0.63 7.49 8.75
C TYR A 355 -1.51 7.13 9.95
N GLN A 356 -2.16 8.12 10.55
CA GLN A 356 -3.11 7.91 11.63
C GLN A 356 -4.52 8.24 11.14
N ASP A 357 -5.39 7.24 11.05
CA ASP A 357 -6.83 7.48 10.89
C ASP A 357 -7.37 7.98 12.25
N PRO A 358 -8.07 9.14 12.31
CA PRO A 358 -8.71 9.61 13.54
C PRO A 358 -9.70 8.62 14.18
N ARG A 359 -10.15 7.60 13.44
CA ARG A 359 -11.06 6.54 13.90
C ARG A 359 -10.34 5.27 14.35
N SER A 360 -9.02 5.17 14.16
CA SER A 360 -8.19 4.03 14.55
C SER A 360 -7.27 4.43 15.70
N ASP A 361 -7.07 3.55 16.66
CA ASP A 361 -6.06 3.73 17.73
C ASP A 361 -4.65 3.35 17.27
N MET A 362 -4.53 2.63 16.15
CA MET A 362 -3.27 2.08 15.65
C MET A 362 -2.83 2.78 14.35
N PRO A 363 -1.58 3.23 14.26
CA PRO A 363 -1.06 3.84 13.03
C PRO A 363 -0.86 2.79 11.94
N ALA A 364 -0.96 3.23 10.69
CA ALA A 364 -0.60 2.45 9.51
C ALA A 364 0.68 2.98 8.86
N THR A 365 1.53 2.10 8.32
CA THR A 365 2.70 2.50 7.51
C THR A 365 2.24 3.15 6.22
N GLN A 366 2.85 4.24 5.77
CA GLN A 366 2.47 4.84 4.47
C GLN A 366 2.93 4.02 3.26
N PHE A 367 3.86 3.08 3.46
CA PHE A 367 4.16 2.04 2.49
C PHE A 367 3.10 0.93 2.55
N ASN A 368 2.64 0.48 1.38
CA ASN A 368 1.79 -0.71 1.28
C ASN A 368 2.65 -1.98 1.40
N MET A 369 2.03 -3.15 1.28
CA MET A 369 2.70 -4.44 1.49
C MET A 369 3.86 -4.75 0.51
N LYS A 370 3.97 -4.04 -0.63
CA LYS A 370 4.88 -4.41 -1.73
C LYS A 370 6.10 -3.51 -1.86
#